data_AF-A0A1J3J6J9-F1
#
_entry.id   AF-A0A1J3J6J9-F1
#
_cell.length_a   1.000
_cell.length_b   1.000
_cell.length_c   1.000
_cell.angle_alpha   90.00
_cell.angle_beta   90.00
_cell.angle_gamma   90.00
#
_symmetry.space_group_name_H-M   'P 1'
#
loop_
_entity.id
_entity.type
_entity.pdbx_description
1 polymer ?
#
loop_
_entity_poly.entity_id
_entity_poly.type
_entity_poly.pdbx_seq_one_letter_code
_entity_poly.pdbx_strand_id
1 'polypeptide(L)'
;EEVFVNLCELIGKPREVGAEKKLTWRLVQSLEPDSYGIDASKFEAVVENHCKLSVALDVMHELFEPVNRPYGGGDLAEDVIFSRWSNYKRLNFSGFYTVLLERNDELVAVANVRIFGKKIAE
;
A
#
# COMPACT_ATOMS: atom_id res chain seq x y z
N GLU A 1 0.23 -19.55 -7.71
CA GLU A 1 -1.17 -19.38 -7.27
C GLU A 1 -1.22 -19.28 -5.75
N GLU A 2 -0.57 -20.20 -5.05
CA GLU A 2 -0.36 -20.17 -3.59
C GLU A 2 0.21 -18.84 -3.05
N VAL A 3 1.19 -18.23 -3.73
CA VAL A 3 1.78 -16.93 -3.33
C VAL A 3 0.74 -15.82 -3.22
N PHE A 4 -0.16 -15.71 -4.21
CA PHE A 4 -1.20 -14.67 -4.21
C PHE A 4 -2.23 -14.91 -3.10
N VAL A 5 -2.65 -16.16 -2.89
CA VAL A 5 -3.60 -16.53 -1.83
C VAL A 5 -3.01 -16.22 -0.46
N ASN A 6 -1.79 -16.68 -0.21
CA ASN A 6 -1.09 -16.42 1.06
C ASN A 6 -0.91 -14.91 1.28
N LEU A 7 -0.63 -14.15 0.23
CA LEU A 7 -0.54 -12.70 0.35
C LEU A 7 -1.88 -12.06 0.71
N CYS A 8 -2.98 -12.46 0.05
CA CYS A 8 -4.31 -11.98 0.40
C CYS A 8 -4.67 -12.26 1.87
N GLU A 9 -4.21 -13.39 2.42
CA GLU A 9 -4.40 -13.72 3.83
C GLU A 9 -3.59 -12.83 4.79
N LEU A 10 -2.53 -12.18 4.32
CA LEU A 10 -1.68 -11.28 5.10
C LEU A 10 -2.17 -9.83 5.12
N ILE A 11 -2.99 -9.43 4.15
CA ILE A 11 -3.47 -8.05 4.04
C ILE A 11 -4.23 -7.64 5.31
N GLY A 12 -3.88 -6.46 5.84
CA GLY A 12 -4.51 -5.85 7.01
C GLY A 12 -4.12 -6.46 8.35
N LYS A 13 -3.45 -7.62 8.39
CA LYS A 13 -3.11 -8.30 9.65
C LYS A 13 -1.73 -7.86 10.17
N PRO A 14 -1.64 -7.24 11.36
CA PRO A 14 -0.36 -6.90 11.95
C PRO A 14 0.40 -8.16 12.39
N ARG A 15 1.73 -8.13 12.27
CA ARG A 15 2.63 -9.21 12.66
C ARG A 15 3.87 -8.66 13.34
N GLU A 16 4.20 -9.21 14.50
CA GLU A 16 5.41 -8.84 15.22
C GLU A 16 6.67 -9.31 14.48
N VAL A 17 7.69 -8.45 14.44
CA VAL A 17 9.02 -8.75 13.90
C VAL A 17 10.08 -8.35 14.91
N GLY A 18 10.92 -9.31 15.30
CA GLY A 18 12.00 -9.11 16.26
C GLY A 18 11.50 -9.10 17.71
N ALA A 19 12.05 -10.01 18.53
CA ALA A 19 11.61 -10.22 19.91
C ALA A 19 11.87 -9.04 20.85
N GLU A 20 12.80 -8.14 20.51
CA GLU A 20 13.31 -7.13 21.45
C GLU A 20 12.72 -5.73 21.27
N LYS A 21 12.24 -5.38 20.07
CA LYS A 21 11.95 -3.98 19.70
C LYS A 21 10.47 -3.65 19.50
N LYS A 22 9.55 -4.58 19.81
CA LYS A 22 8.09 -4.43 19.61
C LYS A 22 7.74 -3.82 18.26
N LEU A 23 8.39 -4.29 17.20
CA LEU A 23 8.07 -3.84 15.85
C LEU A 23 6.94 -4.69 15.30
N THR A 24 5.98 -4.06 14.65
CA THR A 24 4.89 -4.74 13.96
C THR A 24 4.92 -4.32 12.51
N TRP A 25 4.74 -5.25 11.58
CA TRP A 25 4.49 -4.89 10.19
C TRP A 25 3.10 -5.33 9.76
N ARG A 26 2.53 -4.61 8.79
CA ARG A 26 1.30 -5.00 8.11
C ARG A 26 1.43 -4.76 6.62
N LEU A 27 0.78 -5.61 5.84
CA LEU A 27 0.61 -5.42 4.41
C LEU A 27 -0.70 -4.66 4.16
N VAL A 28 -0.64 -3.55 3.44
CA VAL A 28 -1.78 -2.72 3.08
C VAL A 28 -1.91 -2.66 1.57
N GLN A 29 -3.14 -2.66 1.10
CA GLN A 29 -3.46 -2.42 -0.30
C GLN A 29 -4.45 -1.26 -0.37
N SER A 30 -4.23 -0.36 -1.32
CA SER A 30 -5.23 0.63 -1.70
C SER A 30 -6.45 -0.10 -2.25
N LEU A 31 -7.56 0.00 -1.52
CA LEU A 31 -8.84 -0.52 -1.96
C LEU A 31 -9.59 0.66 -2.57
N GLU A 32 -9.90 0.58 -3.86
CA GLU A 32 -10.90 1.48 -4.41
C GLU A 32 -12.23 1.18 -3.70
N PRO A 33 -12.96 2.21 -3.23
CA PRO A 33 -14.33 2.00 -2.78
C PRO A 33 -15.15 1.65 -4.03
N ASP A 34 -15.29 0.36 -4.31
CA ASP A 34 -16.22 -0.12 -5.33
C ASP A 34 -17.59 0.56 -5.08
N SER A 35 -18.08 1.33 -6.06
CA SER A 35 -19.15 2.31 -5.83
C SER A 35 -20.55 1.71 -5.60
N TYR A 36 -20.66 0.43 -5.25
CA TYR A 36 -21.93 -0.24 -5.00
C TYR A 36 -21.79 -1.31 -3.90
N GLY A 37 -22.42 -1.08 -2.75
CA GLY A 37 -22.73 -2.13 -1.77
C GLY A 37 -21.68 -2.41 -0.68
N ILE A 38 -20.88 -1.42 -0.28
CA ILE A 38 -19.93 -1.58 0.84
C ILE A 38 -20.69 -1.47 2.18
N ASP A 39 -20.61 -2.49 3.02
CA ASP A 39 -21.03 -2.45 4.42
C ASP A 39 -20.18 -1.43 5.21
N ALA A 40 -20.78 -0.78 6.21
CA ALA A 40 -20.12 0.19 7.08
C ALA A 40 -18.75 -0.27 7.61
N SER A 41 -18.61 -1.55 7.99
CA SER A 41 -17.34 -2.10 8.50
C SER A 41 -16.23 -2.13 7.43
N LYS A 42 -16.59 -2.45 6.18
CA LYS A 42 -15.67 -2.46 5.05
C LYS A 42 -15.30 -1.03 4.64
N PHE A 43 -16.23 -0.07 4.76
CA PHE A 43 -15.94 1.34 4.51
C PHE A 43 -14.94 1.90 5.53
N GLU A 44 -15.10 1.59 6.81
CA GLU A 44 -14.17 1.98 7.87
C GLU A 44 -12.75 1.44 7.59
N ALA A 45 -12.62 0.17 7.19
CA ALA A 45 -11.33 -0.42 6.83
C ALA A 45 -10.68 0.25 5.59
N VAL A 46 -11.48 0.67 4.60
CA VAL A 46 -10.99 1.41 3.43
C VAL A 46 -10.45 2.78 3.85
N VAL A 47 -11.17 3.50 4.72
CA VAL A 47 -10.75 4.80 5.25
C VAL A 47 -9.48 4.65 6.08
N GLU A 48 -9.41 3.66 6.98
CA GLU A 48 -8.22 3.38 7.79
C GLU A 48 -6.99 3.10 6.91
N ASN A 49 -7.15 2.24 5.90
CA ASN A 49 -6.06 1.94 4.96
C ASN A 49 -5.65 3.18 4.16
N HIS A 50 -6.60 3.99 3.70
CA HIS A 50 -6.28 5.24 3.00
C HIS A 50 -5.50 6.22 3.88
N CYS A 51 -5.90 6.39 5.15
CA CYS A 51 -5.17 7.21 6.11
C CYS A 51 -3.73 6.72 6.29
N LYS A 52 -3.54 5.40 6.44
CA LYS A 52 -2.21 4.78 6.58
C LYS A 52 -1.33 4.97 5.36
N LEU A 53 -1.90 4.82 4.16
CA LEU A 53 -1.19 5.04 2.91
C LEU A 53 -0.81 6.52 2.72
N SER A 54 -1.66 7.45 3.18
CA SER A 54 -1.32 8.88 3.20
C SER A 54 -0.10 9.16 4.08
N VAL A 55 -0.07 8.62 5.30
CA VAL A 55 1.10 8.76 6.19
C VAL A 55 2.35 8.13 5.57
N ALA A 56 2.20 6.99 4.89
CA ALA A 56 3.30 6.36 4.18
C ALA A 56 3.86 7.21 3.03
N LEU A 57 2.99 7.95 2.32
CA LEU A 57 3.39 8.90 1.30
C LEU A 57 4.16 10.09 1.91
N ASP A 58 3.67 10.62 3.03
CA ASP A 58 4.34 11.71 3.74
C ASP A 58 5.77 11.29 4.15
N VAL A 59 5.92 10.10 4.75
CA VAL A 59 7.25 9.55 5.11
C VAL A 59 8.16 9.37 3.90
N MET A 60 7.63 8.94 2.75
CA MET A 60 8.42 8.86 1.51
C MET A 60 8.88 10.23 1.04
N HIS A 61 8.06 11.26 1.19
CA HIS A 61 8.41 12.63 0.84
C HIS A 61 9.34 13.34 1.83
N GLU A 62 9.49 12.83 3.05
CA GLU A 62 10.55 13.31 3.96
C GLU A 62 11.96 12.98 3.44
N LEU A 63 12.10 11.90 2.66
CA LEU A 63 13.39 11.40 2.17
C LEU A 63 13.60 11.61 0.68
N PHE A 64 12.52 11.75 -0.11
CA PHE A 64 12.59 11.84 -1.56
C PHE A 64 11.72 12.98 -2.11
N GLU A 65 12.28 13.75 -3.05
CA GLU A 65 11.51 14.75 -3.77
C GLU A 65 10.41 14.09 -4.64
N PRO A 66 9.19 14.67 -4.69
CA PRO A 66 8.13 14.16 -5.55
C PRO A 66 8.55 14.12 -7.01
N VAL A 67 8.26 13.00 -7.69
CA VAL A 67 8.59 12.83 -9.11
C VAL A 67 7.32 13.04 -9.92
N ASN A 68 7.13 14.29 -10.35
CA ASN A 68 5.95 14.68 -11.11
C ASN A 68 5.98 14.17 -12.55
N ARG A 69 4.86 13.61 -13.01
CA ARG A 69 4.71 13.21 -14.42
C ARG A 69 4.65 14.42 -15.36
N PRO A 70 5.32 14.36 -16.53
CA PRO A 70 5.45 15.52 -17.44
C PRO A 70 4.13 16.05 -18.02
N TYR A 71 3.03 15.28 -18.00
CA TYR A 71 1.76 15.67 -18.62
C TYR A 71 0.53 15.51 -17.72
N GLY A 72 0.70 15.03 -16.48
CA GLY A 72 -0.42 14.63 -15.63
C GLY A 72 -0.36 15.17 -14.20
N GLY A 73 0.72 15.84 -13.80
CA GLY A 73 0.85 16.47 -12.48
C GLY A 73 0.80 15.52 -11.28
N GLY A 74 0.65 14.21 -11.49
CA GLY A 74 0.65 13.23 -10.41
C GLY A 74 2.06 12.83 -10.01
N ASP A 75 2.25 12.65 -8.71
CA ASP A 75 3.48 12.15 -8.11
C ASP A 75 3.60 10.63 -8.27
N LEU A 76 4.80 10.18 -8.61
CA LEU A 76 5.12 8.77 -8.82
C LEU A 76 5.00 7.95 -7.53
N ALA A 77 5.42 8.50 -6.38
CA ALA A 77 5.34 7.79 -5.11
C ALA A 77 3.87 7.61 -4.70
N GLU A 78 3.05 8.64 -4.87
CA GLU A 78 1.60 8.58 -4.67
C GLU A 78 0.95 7.52 -5.57
N ASP A 79 1.27 7.50 -6.88
CA ASP A 79 0.71 6.52 -7.80
C ASP A 79 1.07 5.06 -7.39
N VAL A 80 2.29 4.83 -6.90
CA VAL A 80 2.78 3.52 -6.42
C VAL A 80 2.08 3.12 -5.11
N ILE A 81 2.07 4.00 -4.11
CA ILE A 81 1.51 3.72 -2.77
C ILE A 81 0.00 3.48 -2.85
N PHE A 82 -0.70 4.27 -3.65
CA PHE A 82 -2.14 4.10 -3.86
C PHE A 82 -2.49 3.07 -4.96
N SER A 83 -1.49 2.39 -5.52
CA SER A 83 -1.66 1.35 -6.55
C SER A 83 -2.61 1.78 -7.68
N ARG A 84 -2.50 3.03 -8.16
CA ARG A 84 -3.48 3.64 -9.07
C ARG A 84 -3.58 2.91 -10.41
N TRP A 85 -4.80 2.57 -10.79
CA TRP A 85 -5.06 1.90 -12.06
C TRP A 85 -5.10 2.87 -13.25
N SER A 86 -4.68 2.40 -14.43
CA SER A 86 -4.80 3.14 -15.69
C SER A 86 -5.00 2.22 -16.89
N ASN A 87 -5.77 2.70 -17.87
CA ASN A 87 -5.88 2.08 -19.19
C ASN A 87 -4.55 2.12 -19.99
N TYR A 88 -3.66 3.06 -19.66
CA TYR A 88 -2.36 3.17 -20.33
C TYR A 88 -1.32 2.36 -19.56
N LYS A 89 -0.73 1.33 -20.21
CA LYS A 89 0.26 0.44 -19.58
C LYS A 89 1.40 1.18 -18.86
N ARG A 90 1.89 2.28 -19.43
CA ARG A 90 3.00 3.08 -18.87
C ARG A 90 2.61 3.88 -17.62
N LEU A 91 1.32 4.06 -17.36
CA LEU A 91 0.75 4.79 -16.23
C LEU A 91 -0.04 3.87 -15.30
N ASN A 92 0.02 2.56 -15.51
CA ASN A 92 -0.73 1.61 -14.71
C ASN A 92 0.13 1.11 -13.54
N PHE A 93 -0.18 1.63 -12.36
CA PHE A 93 0.43 1.26 -11.09
C PHE A 93 -0.47 0.28 -10.32
N SER A 94 -1.39 -0.44 -10.97
CA SER A 94 -2.12 -1.51 -10.31
C SER A 94 -1.19 -2.64 -9.86
N GLY A 95 -1.49 -3.24 -8.71
CA GLY A 95 -0.83 -4.43 -8.19
C GLY A 95 0.29 -4.16 -7.19
N PHE A 96 0.40 -2.93 -6.70
CA PHE A 96 1.29 -2.61 -5.59
C PHE A 96 0.61 -2.88 -4.25
N TYR A 97 1.44 -3.30 -3.30
CA TYR A 97 1.13 -3.48 -1.90
C TYR A 97 2.16 -2.71 -1.09
N THR A 98 1.72 -2.06 -0.04
CA THR A 98 2.59 -1.27 0.84
C THR A 98 2.78 -2.02 2.15
N VAL A 99 4.01 -2.33 2.50
CA VAL A 99 4.42 -2.85 3.80
C VAL A 99 4.71 -1.66 4.70
N LEU A 100 3.99 -1.59 5.81
CA LEU A 100 4.20 -0.60 6.86
C LEU A 100 4.87 -1.28 8.03
N LEU A 101 6.02 -0.76 8.48
CA LEU A 101 6.69 -1.19 9.70
C LEU A 101 6.45 -0.13 10.77
N GLU A 102 5.81 -0.52 11.86
CA GLU A 102 5.34 0.36 12.92
C GLU A 102 6.00 -0.02 14.27
N ARG A 103 6.16 0.95 15.16
CA ARG A 103 6.54 0.76 16.57
C ARG A 103 5.63 1.63 17.43
N ASN A 104 4.84 1.03 18.31
CA ASN A 104 3.90 1.76 19.17
C ASN A 104 3.02 2.74 18.36
N ASP A 105 2.45 2.28 17.25
CA ASP A 105 1.64 3.05 16.30
C ASP A 105 2.37 4.18 15.53
N GLU A 106 3.69 4.29 15.66
CA GLU A 106 4.52 5.19 14.86
C GLU A 106 5.11 4.46 13.65
N LEU A 107 4.98 5.04 12.45
CA LEU A 107 5.53 4.47 11.22
C LEU A 107 7.06 4.64 11.16
N VAL A 108 7.79 3.52 11.14
CA VAL A 108 9.26 3.46 11.15
C VAL A 108 9.82 3.32 9.74
N ALA A 109 9.17 2.53 8.88
CA ALA A 109 9.62 2.31 7.52
C ALA A 109 8.46 1.92 6.60
N VAL A 110 8.62 2.24 5.32
CA VAL A 110 7.68 1.91 4.25
C VAL A 110 8.44 1.13 3.18
N ALA A 111 7.83 0.06 2.68
CA ALA A 111 8.29 -0.62 1.48
C ALA A 111 7.10 -0.88 0.55
N ASN A 112 7.32 -0.81 -0.76
CA ASN A 112 6.32 -1.14 -1.75
C ASN A 112 6.76 -2.40 -2.50
N VAL A 113 5.83 -3.34 -2.68
CA VAL A 113 6.05 -4.59 -3.41
C VAL A 113 4.98 -4.69 -4.49
N ARG A 114 5.40 -4.99 -5.71
CA ARG A 114 4.49 -5.21 -6.84
C ARG A 114 4.35 -6.68 -7.13
N ILE A 115 3.12 -7.13 -7.33
CA ILE A 115 2.85 -8.52 -7.72
C ILE A 115 2.36 -8.55 -9.16
N PHE A 116 3.10 -9.26 -10.01
CA PHE A 116 2.72 -9.51 -11.39
C PHE A 116 2.01 -10.84 -11.51
N GLY A 117 0.72 -10.76 -11.84
CA GLY A 117 -0.15 -11.93 -11.94
C GLY A 117 -0.28 -12.64 -10.59
N LYS A 118 0.10 -13.93 -10.55
CA LYS A 118 -0.01 -14.77 -9.34
C LYS A 118 1.30 -15.48 -8.95
N LYS A 119 2.44 -15.00 -9.47
CA LYS A 119 3.71 -15.76 -9.43
C LYS A 119 4.95 -14.94 -9.12
N ILE A 120 5.04 -13.69 -9.58
CA ILE A 120 6.25 -12.87 -9.47
C ILE A 120 5.95 -11.68 -8.57
N ALA A 121 6.84 -11.41 -7.63
CA ALA A 121 6.85 -10.19 -6.83
C ALA A 121 8.19 -9.48 -7.03
N GLU A 122 8.17 -8.16 -7.18
CA GLU A 122 9.35 -7.27 -7.20
C GLU A 122 9.19 -6.09 -6.25
#